data_AF-A0A2X3ESA7-F1
#
_entry.id   AF-A0A2X3ESA7-F1
#
_cell.length_a   1.000
_cell.length_b   1.000
_cell.length_c   1.000
_cell.angle_alpha   90.00
_cell.angle_beta   90.00
_cell.angle_gamma   90.00
#
_symmetry.space_group_name_H-M   'P 1'
#
loop_
_entity.id
_entity.type
_entity.pdbx_description
1 polymer ?
#
loop_
_entity_poly.entity_id
_entity_poly.type
_entity_poly.pdbx_seq_one_letter_code
_entity_poly.pdbx_strand_id
1 'polypeptide(L)'
;MKVDSVSLGEIERALAAGYDPQQNPEDIVFTADLIDDATLDRVKALQIPVNAGSIDMLSQLGEVSPGHRVWLRVNPGFGHGHSQKTNTGGENSKHGIWYSHLPAALEVMRRYQLQLVGIHMHIGSGVDYGHLEQVCGAMVRQVVDFGQDLQAISAGGGLSIPYREGEEAIDTAHYYGLWNRAREQIAAHLGHPVKLEIEPGASWWPSPACWCRRCAA
;
A
#
# COMPACT_ATOMS: atom_id res chain seq x y z
N MET A 1 4.08 -13.69 -8.06
CA MET A 1 4.57 -12.30 -8.26
C MET A 1 3.31 -11.46 -8.28
N LYS A 2 3.19 -10.40 -7.48
CA LYS A 2 1.96 -9.59 -7.41
C LYS A 2 2.20 -8.24 -8.09
N VAL A 3 1.15 -7.57 -8.51
CA VAL A 3 1.20 -6.24 -9.12
C VAL A 3 0.20 -5.31 -8.42
N ASP A 4 0.68 -4.13 -8.05
CA ASP A 4 -0.16 -3.03 -7.60
C ASP A 4 -0.55 -2.18 -8.81
N SER A 5 -1.83 -1.90 -8.96
CA SER A 5 -2.39 -1.09 -10.05
C SER A 5 -3.05 0.15 -9.46
N VAL A 6 -2.64 1.34 -9.91
CA VAL A 6 -3.19 2.62 -9.42
C VAL A 6 -4.18 3.27 -10.38
N SER A 7 -4.49 2.60 -11.49
CA SER A 7 -5.50 3.03 -12.46
C SER A 7 -6.12 1.86 -13.22
N LEU A 8 -7.28 2.07 -13.85
CA LEU A 8 -7.89 1.10 -14.76
C LEU A 8 -6.91 0.66 -15.87
N GLY A 9 -6.14 1.60 -16.43
CA GLY A 9 -5.16 1.27 -17.47
C GLY A 9 -4.06 0.31 -16.98
N GLU A 10 -3.69 0.36 -15.71
CA GLU A 10 -2.73 -0.57 -15.12
C GLU A 10 -3.36 -1.93 -14.82
N ILE A 11 -4.63 -1.98 -14.40
CA ILE A 11 -5.39 -3.24 -14.31
C ILE A 11 -5.39 -3.94 -15.67
N GLU A 12 -5.72 -3.24 -16.76
CA GLU A 12 -5.75 -3.85 -18.10
C GLU A 12 -4.35 -4.28 -18.58
N ARG A 13 -3.29 -3.56 -18.19
CA ARG A 13 -1.90 -3.99 -18.47
C ARG A 13 -1.53 -5.25 -17.72
N ALA A 14 -1.91 -5.38 -16.45
CA ALA A 14 -1.69 -6.59 -15.67
C ALA A 14 -2.42 -7.79 -16.30
N LEU A 15 -3.69 -7.62 -16.66
CA LEU A 15 -4.45 -8.67 -17.35
C LEU A 15 -3.79 -9.08 -18.68
N ALA A 16 -3.34 -8.10 -19.48
CA ALA A 16 -2.63 -8.36 -20.73
C ALA A 16 -1.26 -9.05 -20.54
N ALA A 17 -0.63 -8.87 -19.37
CA ALA A 17 0.61 -9.55 -18.99
C ALA A 17 0.39 -10.99 -18.49
N GLY A 18 -0.87 -11.45 -18.41
CA GLY A 18 -1.23 -12.82 -18.02
C GLY A 18 -1.62 -13.00 -16.56
N TYR A 19 -1.79 -11.91 -15.79
CA TYR A 19 -2.37 -12.00 -14.45
C TYR A 19 -3.86 -12.31 -14.54
N ASP A 20 -4.31 -13.33 -13.78
CA ASP A 20 -5.71 -13.77 -13.77
C ASP A 20 -6.28 -13.73 -12.34
N PRO A 21 -7.08 -12.70 -12.00
CA PRO A 21 -7.74 -12.56 -10.71
C PRO A 21 -8.67 -13.73 -10.35
N GLN A 22 -9.16 -14.51 -11.32
CA GLN A 22 -10.02 -15.66 -11.04
C GLN A 22 -9.21 -16.86 -10.54
N GLN A 23 -7.98 -17.03 -11.03
CA GLN A 23 -7.07 -18.09 -10.59
C GLN A 23 -6.33 -17.69 -9.32
N ASN A 24 -5.83 -16.45 -9.28
CA ASN A 24 -5.07 -15.90 -8.16
C ASN A 24 -5.62 -14.53 -7.77
N PRO A 25 -6.64 -14.47 -6.90
CA PRO A 25 -7.31 -13.22 -6.51
C PRO A 25 -6.43 -12.22 -5.76
N GLU A 26 -5.19 -12.58 -5.39
CA GLU A 26 -4.25 -11.67 -4.73
C GLU A 26 -3.12 -11.19 -5.66
N ASP A 27 -3.12 -11.61 -6.93
CA ASP A 27 -2.06 -11.23 -7.86
C ASP A 27 -2.15 -9.78 -8.31
N ILE A 28 -3.36 -9.22 -8.36
CA ILE A 28 -3.62 -7.80 -8.66
C ILE A 28 -4.27 -7.17 -7.44
N VAL A 29 -3.75 -6.04 -6.99
CA VAL A 29 -4.41 -5.15 -6.01
C VAL A 29 -4.62 -3.79 -6.68
N PHE A 30 -5.81 -3.21 -6.52
CA PHE A 30 -6.07 -1.84 -6.96
C PHE A 30 -5.86 -0.87 -5.80
N THR A 31 -4.88 0.03 -5.89
CA THR A 31 -4.57 1.00 -4.83
C THR A 31 -4.82 2.42 -5.30
N ALA A 32 -5.75 3.13 -4.63
CA ALA A 32 -6.01 4.54 -4.91
C ALA A 32 -6.66 5.25 -3.71
N ASP A 33 -6.68 6.58 -3.76
CA ASP A 33 -7.44 7.40 -2.79
C ASP A 33 -8.85 7.74 -3.30
N LEU A 34 -9.09 7.60 -4.61
CA LEU A 34 -10.35 7.85 -5.31
C LEU A 34 -10.54 6.75 -6.38
N ILE A 35 -11.79 6.42 -6.67
CA ILE A 35 -12.14 5.44 -7.70
C ILE A 35 -13.21 6.06 -8.61
N ASP A 36 -13.07 5.88 -9.93
CA ASP A 36 -14.10 6.27 -10.91
C ASP A 36 -15.04 5.10 -11.22
N ASP A 37 -16.19 5.40 -11.83
CA ASP A 37 -17.23 4.39 -12.09
C ASP A 37 -16.72 3.24 -12.97
N ALA A 38 -15.88 3.53 -13.96
CA ALA A 38 -15.34 2.52 -14.87
C ALA A 38 -14.39 1.55 -14.14
N THR A 39 -13.52 2.08 -13.28
CA THR A 39 -12.62 1.28 -12.44
C THR A 39 -13.41 0.49 -11.41
N LEU A 40 -14.43 1.11 -10.80
CA LEU A 40 -15.31 0.49 -9.82
C LEU A 40 -16.05 -0.72 -10.40
N ASP A 41 -16.63 -0.57 -11.60
CA ASP A 41 -17.27 -1.67 -12.33
C ASP A 41 -16.26 -2.80 -12.63
N ARG A 42 -15.02 -2.44 -12.98
CA ARG A 42 -13.99 -3.41 -13.34
C ARG A 42 -13.48 -4.21 -12.15
N VAL A 43 -13.15 -3.55 -11.04
CA VAL A 43 -12.69 -4.24 -9.82
C VAL A 43 -13.79 -5.13 -9.24
N LYS A 44 -15.05 -4.67 -9.29
CA LYS A 44 -16.23 -5.47 -8.94
C LYS A 44 -16.36 -6.69 -9.84
N ALA A 45 -16.31 -6.52 -11.16
CA ALA A 45 -16.50 -7.62 -12.09
C ALA A 45 -15.44 -8.73 -11.95
N LEU A 46 -14.20 -8.33 -11.63
CA LEU A 46 -13.06 -9.25 -11.50
C LEU A 46 -12.76 -9.66 -10.05
N GLN A 47 -13.49 -9.12 -9.07
CA GLN A 47 -13.24 -9.29 -7.64
C GLN A 47 -11.78 -9.00 -7.23
N ILE A 48 -11.20 -7.96 -7.85
CA ILE A 48 -9.83 -7.49 -7.57
C ILE A 48 -9.85 -6.78 -6.21
N PRO A 49 -9.05 -7.22 -5.21
CA PRO A 49 -8.96 -6.54 -3.92
C PRO A 49 -8.60 -5.07 -4.07
N VAL A 50 -9.27 -4.23 -3.27
CA VAL A 50 -9.10 -2.78 -3.33
C VAL A 50 -8.42 -2.28 -2.07
N ASN A 51 -7.27 -1.63 -2.23
CA ASN A 51 -6.60 -0.87 -1.18
C ASN A 51 -7.11 0.57 -1.17
N ALA A 52 -8.08 0.82 -0.29
CA ALA A 52 -8.79 2.09 -0.22
C ALA A 52 -7.99 3.12 0.61
N GLY A 53 -7.70 4.25 -0.01
CA GLY A 53 -7.08 5.41 0.62
C GLY A 53 -8.05 6.45 1.17
N SER A 54 -9.37 6.27 1.00
CA SER A 54 -10.38 7.15 1.59
C SER A 54 -11.62 6.38 2.03
N ILE A 55 -12.34 6.93 3.02
CA ILE A 55 -13.61 6.37 3.49
C ILE A 55 -14.70 6.49 2.42
N ASP A 56 -14.68 7.56 1.63
CA ASP A 56 -15.63 7.76 0.53
C ASP A 56 -15.46 6.67 -0.54
N MET A 57 -14.22 6.38 -0.94
CA MET A 57 -13.92 5.27 -1.85
C MET A 57 -14.37 3.92 -1.29
N LEU A 58 -14.20 3.71 0.01
CA LEU A 58 -14.65 2.49 0.69
C LEU A 58 -16.18 2.36 0.68
N SER A 59 -16.90 3.48 0.85
CA SER A 59 -18.36 3.53 0.78
C SER A 59 -18.86 3.26 -0.65
N GLN A 60 -18.26 3.92 -1.65
CA GLN A 60 -18.58 3.71 -3.07
C GLN A 60 -18.43 2.24 -3.46
N LEU A 61 -17.34 1.61 -3.04
CA LEU A 61 -17.11 0.18 -3.26
C LEU A 61 -18.15 -0.69 -2.56
N GLY A 62 -18.42 -0.41 -1.28
CA GLY A 62 -19.37 -1.18 -0.48
C GLY A 62 -20.80 -1.11 -1.00
N GLU A 63 -21.23 0.03 -1.55
CA GLU A 63 -22.57 0.22 -2.12
C GLU A 63 -22.83 -0.67 -3.33
N VAL A 64 -21.84 -0.85 -4.19
CA VAL A 64 -22.00 -1.62 -5.43
C VAL A 64 -21.52 -3.06 -5.32
N SER A 65 -20.65 -3.36 -4.35
CA SER A 65 -20.07 -4.68 -4.12
C SER A 65 -19.95 -4.99 -2.62
N PRO A 66 -21.06 -5.25 -1.90
CA PRO A 66 -21.01 -5.74 -0.53
C PRO A 66 -20.14 -7.01 -0.40
N GLY A 67 -19.42 -7.17 0.70
CA GLY A 67 -18.52 -8.32 0.87
C GLY A 67 -17.16 -8.20 0.20
N HIS A 68 -16.86 -7.09 -0.50
CA HIS A 68 -15.60 -6.94 -1.23
C HIS A 68 -14.38 -7.06 -0.32
N ARG A 69 -13.31 -7.64 -0.85
CA ARG A 69 -12.01 -7.75 -0.17
C ARG A 69 -11.29 -6.41 -0.23
N VAL A 70 -10.94 -5.86 0.93
CA VAL A 70 -10.34 -4.54 1.02
C VAL A 70 -9.07 -4.53 1.85
N TRP A 71 -8.14 -3.68 1.44
CA TRP A 71 -7.06 -3.19 2.28
C TRP A 71 -7.35 -1.76 2.69
N LEU A 72 -6.82 -1.35 3.85
CA LEU A 72 -6.87 0.04 4.28
C LEU A 72 -5.47 0.66 4.16
N ARG A 73 -5.34 1.68 3.31
CA ARG A 73 -4.14 2.51 3.25
C ARG A 73 -4.22 3.54 4.36
N VAL A 74 -3.36 3.43 5.36
CA VAL A 74 -3.39 4.28 6.56
C VAL A 74 -2.30 5.35 6.50
N ASN A 75 -2.68 6.58 6.83
CA ASN A 75 -1.78 7.67 7.07
C ASN A 75 -1.55 7.80 8.60
N PRO A 76 -0.34 7.47 9.11
CA PRO A 76 -0.07 7.42 10.54
C PRO A 76 0.17 8.80 11.18
N GLY A 77 -0.12 9.90 10.47
CA GLY A 77 0.00 11.25 11.01
C GLY A 77 1.35 11.93 10.79
N PHE A 78 2.31 11.21 10.22
CA PHE A 78 3.63 11.70 9.84
C PHE A 78 4.06 11.05 8.53
N GLY A 79 5.11 11.59 7.90
CA GLY A 79 5.69 11.00 6.70
C GLY A 79 7.12 11.51 6.48
N HIS A 80 7.67 11.18 5.32
CA HIS A 80 9.04 11.52 4.95
C HIS A 80 9.04 12.42 3.70
N GLY A 81 9.78 13.52 3.75
CA GLY A 81 9.90 14.47 2.66
C GLY A 81 10.44 15.81 3.13
N HIS A 82 11.38 16.39 2.39
CA HIS A 82 12.06 17.65 2.75
C HIS A 82 11.18 18.91 2.60
N SER A 83 9.93 18.79 2.15
CA SER A 83 9.01 19.90 1.88
C SER A 83 7.56 19.53 2.19
N GLN A 84 6.76 20.52 2.60
CA GLN A 84 5.30 20.42 2.80
C GLN A 84 4.53 19.81 1.60
N LYS A 85 5.11 19.84 0.39
CA LYS A 85 4.46 19.41 -0.87
C LYS A 85 4.79 17.97 -1.32
N THR A 86 5.80 17.31 -0.74
CA THR A 86 6.27 15.96 -1.17
C THR A 86 6.17 14.94 -0.05
N ASN A 87 5.28 15.17 0.91
CA ASN A 87 5.15 14.31 2.08
C ASN A 87 4.18 13.14 1.77
N THR A 88 4.64 11.90 1.92
CA THR A 88 3.82 10.71 1.67
C THR A 88 2.87 10.38 2.83
N GLY A 89 2.96 11.10 3.96
CA GLY A 89 2.09 10.98 5.15
C GLY A 89 2.02 12.30 5.95
N GLY A 90 1.17 12.37 6.97
CA GLY A 90 0.94 13.60 7.77
C GLY A 90 -0.13 14.54 7.23
N GLU A 91 -0.44 15.63 7.97
CA GLU A 91 -1.63 16.49 7.75
C GLU A 91 -1.67 17.15 6.37
N ASN A 92 -0.50 17.27 5.72
CA ASN A 92 -0.35 17.85 4.39
C ASN A 92 -0.36 16.79 3.27
N SER A 93 -0.44 15.50 3.61
CA SER A 93 -0.56 14.41 2.63
C SER A 93 -2.02 14.09 2.39
N LYS A 94 -2.41 14.08 1.11
CA LYS A 94 -3.75 13.66 0.66
C LYS A 94 -3.94 12.14 0.64
N HIS A 95 -2.89 11.38 0.96
CA HIS A 95 -2.85 9.94 0.75
C HIS A 95 -3.25 9.17 2.01
N GLY A 96 -4.12 8.18 1.82
CA GLY A 96 -4.55 7.27 2.88
C GLY A 96 -5.55 7.84 3.87
N ILE A 97 -6.24 6.94 4.54
CA ILE A 97 -7.17 7.24 5.61
C ILE A 97 -6.37 7.72 6.81
N TRP A 98 -6.70 8.93 7.30
CA TRP A 98 -6.10 9.46 8.52
C TRP A 98 -6.31 8.49 9.68
N TYR A 99 -5.25 8.17 10.43
CA TYR A 99 -5.30 7.12 11.45
C TYR A 99 -6.46 7.27 12.46
N SER A 100 -6.80 8.50 12.86
CA SER A 100 -7.92 8.73 13.79
C SER A 100 -9.30 8.54 13.17
N HIS A 101 -9.40 8.38 11.85
CA HIS A 101 -10.64 8.08 11.12
C HIS A 101 -10.85 6.58 10.88
N LEU A 102 -9.93 5.72 11.31
CA LEU A 102 -10.11 4.26 11.23
C LEU A 102 -11.45 3.77 11.85
N PRO A 103 -11.94 4.30 12.99
CA PRO A 103 -13.26 3.93 13.50
C PRO A 103 -14.40 4.18 12.51
N ALA A 104 -14.36 5.27 11.75
CA ALA A 104 -15.35 5.57 10.71
C ALA A 104 -15.21 4.63 9.50
N ALA A 105 -13.99 4.27 9.12
CA ALA A 105 -13.76 3.24 8.10
C ALA A 105 -14.37 1.89 8.52
N LEU A 106 -14.23 1.51 9.80
CA LEU A 106 -14.83 0.28 10.35
C LEU A 106 -16.36 0.31 10.31
N GLU A 107 -16.99 1.46 10.53
CA GLU A 107 -18.46 1.60 10.39
C GLU A 107 -18.92 1.32 8.95
N VAL A 108 -18.20 1.84 7.95
CA VAL A 108 -18.47 1.57 6.53
C VAL A 108 -18.25 0.09 6.21
N MET A 109 -17.15 -0.50 6.66
CA MET A 109 -16.87 -1.92 6.44
C MET A 109 -17.95 -2.81 7.03
N ARG A 110 -18.41 -2.52 8.26
CA ARG A 110 -19.51 -3.27 8.89
C ARG A 110 -20.83 -3.10 8.14
N ARG A 111 -21.15 -1.89 7.68
CA ARG A 111 -22.37 -1.61 6.91
C ARG A 111 -22.46 -2.45 5.65
N TYR A 112 -21.37 -2.53 4.88
CA TYR A 112 -21.34 -3.23 3.60
C TYR A 112 -20.70 -4.63 3.68
N GLN A 113 -20.43 -5.12 4.89
CA GLN A 113 -19.83 -6.43 5.17
C GLN A 113 -18.48 -6.65 4.45
N LEU A 114 -17.71 -5.58 4.26
CA LEU A 114 -16.41 -5.65 3.59
C LEU A 114 -15.43 -6.53 4.36
N GLN A 115 -14.59 -7.27 3.63
CA GLN A 115 -13.65 -8.22 4.21
C GLN A 115 -12.27 -7.57 4.29
N LEU A 116 -11.78 -7.31 5.52
CA LEU A 116 -10.44 -6.79 5.73
C LEU A 116 -9.40 -7.85 5.38
N VAL A 117 -8.59 -7.59 4.36
CA VAL A 117 -7.44 -8.42 4.02
C VAL A 117 -6.20 -7.97 4.79
N GLY A 118 -5.98 -6.66 4.88
CA GLY A 118 -4.78 -6.13 5.49
C GLY A 118 -4.76 -4.61 5.64
N ILE A 119 -3.72 -4.15 6.34
CA ILE A 119 -3.40 -2.73 6.49
C ILE A 119 -2.11 -2.43 5.74
N HIS A 120 -2.12 -1.33 5.01
CA HIS A 120 -1.02 -0.88 4.18
C HIS A 120 -0.58 0.52 4.65
N MET A 121 0.73 0.74 4.75
CA MET A 121 1.30 2.08 4.92
C MET A 121 2.36 2.33 3.85
N HIS A 122 2.24 3.43 3.10
CA HIS A 122 3.24 3.85 2.13
C HIS A 122 3.97 5.09 2.64
N ILE A 123 5.10 4.89 3.31
CA ILE A 123 5.97 5.99 3.75
C ILE A 123 7.37 5.73 3.21
N GLY A 124 7.81 6.58 2.29
CA GLY A 124 9.12 6.42 1.67
C GLY A 124 10.23 6.80 2.65
N SER A 125 10.86 5.82 3.31
CA SER A 125 11.91 6.07 4.30
C SER A 125 13.30 6.28 3.69
N GLY A 126 13.50 5.96 2.42
CA GLY A 126 14.85 5.91 1.83
C GLY A 126 15.80 5.05 2.68
N VAL A 127 16.98 5.58 3.01
CA VAL A 127 17.96 4.96 3.91
C VAL A 127 17.86 5.41 5.38
N ASP A 128 16.81 6.16 5.76
CA ASP A 128 16.60 6.57 7.14
C ASP A 128 15.92 5.44 7.94
N TYR A 129 16.74 4.57 8.53
CA TYR A 129 16.27 3.44 9.34
C TYR A 129 15.59 3.88 10.65
N GLY A 130 15.93 5.05 11.19
CA GLY A 130 15.26 5.60 12.37
C GLY A 130 13.81 5.97 12.06
N HIS A 131 13.59 6.59 10.91
CA HIS A 131 12.25 6.85 10.40
C HIS A 131 11.49 5.55 10.08
N LEU A 132 12.16 4.58 9.45
CA LEU A 132 11.56 3.27 9.17
C LEU A 132 11.06 2.57 10.45
N GLU A 133 11.84 2.61 11.54
CA GLU A 133 11.41 2.03 12.82
C GLU A 133 10.18 2.75 13.39
N GLN A 134 10.07 4.07 13.21
CA GLN A 134 8.86 4.82 13.59
C GLN A 134 7.63 4.36 12.79
N VAL A 135 7.79 4.14 11.48
CA VAL A 135 6.71 3.63 10.61
C VAL A 135 6.30 2.22 11.04
N CYS A 136 7.26 1.33 11.29
CA CYS A 136 6.97 -0.02 11.80
C CYS A 136 6.21 0.03 13.14
N GLY A 137 6.64 0.86 14.07
CA GLY A 137 5.96 1.05 15.36
C GLY A 137 4.55 1.63 15.21
N ALA A 138 4.35 2.54 14.24
CA ALA A 138 3.03 3.05 13.91
C ALA A 138 2.12 1.97 13.32
N MET A 139 2.61 1.13 12.40
CA MET A 139 1.86 -0.01 11.87
C MET A 139 1.35 -0.91 12.99
N VAL A 140 2.24 -1.33 13.90
CA VAL A 140 1.87 -2.19 15.03
C VAL A 140 0.78 -1.53 15.88
N ARG A 141 0.98 -0.25 16.24
CA ARG A 141 0.00 0.49 17.03
C ARG A 141 -1.36 0.57 16.34
N GLN A 142 -1.39 0.92 15.04
CA GLN A 142 -2.65 1.04 14.32
C GLN A 142 -3.37 -0.30 14.20
N VAL A 143 -2.67 -1.41 13.96
CA VAL A 143 -3.30 -2.73 13.90
C VAL A 143 -3.89 -3.13 15.25
N VAL A 144 -3.11 -2.96 16.34
CA VAL A 144 -3.55 -3.29 17.70
C VAL A 144 -4.74 -2.42 18.13
N ASP A 145 -4.66 -1.11 17.92
CA ASP A 145 -5.71 -0.17 18.31
C ASP A 145 -6.97 -0.32 17.46
N PHE A 146 -6.84 -0.72 16.18
CA PHE A 146 -7.98 -0.99 15.30
C PHE A 146 -8.74 -2.25 15.72
N GLY A 147 -8.03 -3.23 16.30
CA GLY A 147 -8.64 -4.41 16.93
C GLY A 147 -9.44 -5.29 15.98
N GLN A 148 -9.13 -5.25 14.68
CA GLN A 148 -9.74 -6.10 13.66
C GLN A 148 -8.77 -7.19 13.22
N ASP A 149 -9.33 -8.36 12.91
CA ASP A 149 -8.56 -9.45 12.34
C ASP A 149 -8.13 -9.15 10.89
N LEU A 150 -6.93 -9.57 10.51
CA LEU A 150 -6.37 -9.36 9.17
C LEU A 150 -5.35 -10.43 8.80
N GLN A 151 -5.14 -10.64 7.50
CA GLN A 151 -4.24 -11.69 7.00
C GLN A 151 -2.86 -11.17 6.65
N ALA A 152 -2.72 -9.86 6.40
CA ALA A 152 -1.49 -9.29 5.85
C ALA A 152 -1.27 -7.83 6.26
N ILE A 153 0.01 -7.44 6.29
CA ILE A 153 0.42 -6.03 6.32
C ILE A 153 1.31 -5.72 5.13
N SER A 154 1.21 -4.50 4.61
CA SER A 154 2.10 -4.01 3.55
C SER A 154 2.97 -2.86 4.06
N ALA A 155 4.27 -3.01 3.83
CA ALA A 155 5.29 -1.99 4.06
C ALA A 155 5.24 -0.85 3.02
N GLY A 156 4.41 -1.01 1.98
CA GLY A 156 4.41 -0.13 0.82
C GLY A 156 5.75 -0.16 0.08
N GLY A 157 6.06 0.94 -0.58
CA GLY A 157 7.27 1.11 -1.38
C GLY A 157 8.24 2.13 -0.78
N GLY A 158 9.02 2.77 -1.66
CA GLY A 158 9.92 3.86 -1.26
C GLY A 158 11.32 3.43 -0.80
N LEU A 159 11.74 2.21 -1.17
CA LEU A 159 13.16 1.85 -1.11
C LEU A 159 13.94 2.74 -2.09
N SER A 160 14.87 3.53 -1.56
CA SER A 160 15.72 4.40 -2.36
C SER A 160 16.76 3.60 -3.14
N ILE A 161 17.09 4.10 -4.33
CA ILE A 161 18.24 3.65 -5.11
C ILE A 161 19.28 4.77 -5.16
N PRO A 162 20.58 4.44 -5.13
CA PRO A 162 21.61 5.43 -5.35
C PRO A 162 21.57 5.87 -6.81
N TYR A 163 21.32 7.17 -7.05
CA TYR A 163 21.34 7.78 -8.39
C TYR A 163 22.74 8.31 -8.74
N ARG A 164 23.55 8.59 -7.72
CA ARG A 164 24.92 9.09 -7.88
C ARG A 164 25.92 8.10 -7.30
N GLU A 165 27.09 8.08 -7.92
CA GLU A 165 28.23 7.33 -7.40
C GLU A 165 28.59 7.83 -5.99
N GLY A 166 28.65 6.92 -5.02
CA GLY A 166 28.90 7.23 -3.60
C GLY A 166 27.66 7.44 -2.73
N GLU A 167 26.44 7.40 -3.28
CA GLU A 167 25.22 7.34 -2.47
C GLU A 167 25.04 5.96 -1.83
N GLU A 168 24.48 5.95 -0.62
CA GLU A 168 24.27 4.73 0.15
C GLU A 168 23.13 3.90 -0.44
N ALA A 169 23.40 2.62 -0.68
CA ALA A 169 22.39 1.67 -1.10
C ALA A 169 21.57 1.20 0.12
N ILE A 170 20.30 0.85 -0.12
CA ILE A 170 19.45 0.33 0.94
C ILE A 170 19.90 -1.07 1.38
N ASP A 171 19.98 -1.29 2.69
CA ASP A 171 20.18 -2.60 3.29
C ASP A 171 18.83 -3.30 3.40
N THR A 172 18.57 -4.18 2.43
CA THR A 172 17.33 -4.96 2.38
C THR A 172 17.18 -5.92 3.55
N ALA A 173 18.28 -6.43 4.12
CA ALA A 173 18.23 -7.34 5.26
C ALA A 173 17.82 -6.58 6.52
N HIS A 174 18.37 -5.37 6.72
CA HIS A 174 17.96 -4.50 7.81
C HIS A 174 16.49 -4.06 7.66
N TYR A 175 16.09 -3.65 6.46
CA TYR A 175 14.70 -3.29 6.14
C TYR A 175 13.73 -4.42 6.48
N TYR A 176 14.03 -5.64 6.02
CA TYR A 176 13.24 -6.84 6.33
C TYR A 176 13.20 -7.11 7.83
N GLY A 177 14.33 -6.97 8.54
CA GLY A 177 14.39 -7.18 9.99
C GLY A 177 13.43 -6.28 10.76
N LEU A 178 13.36 -4.98 10.41
CA LEU A 178 12.44 -4.04 11.07
C LEU A 178 10.97 -4.41 10.84
N TRP A 179 10.58 -4.66 9.59
CA TRP A 179 9.21 -5.03 9.24
C TRP A 179 8.80 -6.41 9.72
N ASN A 180 9.72 -7.38 9.72
CA ASN A 180 9.44 -8.71 10.24
C ASN A 180 9.20 -8.68 11.76
N ARG A 181 9.94 -7.86 12.51
CA ARG A 181 9.66 -7.65 13.95
C ARG A 181 8.25 -7.08 14.17
N ALA A 182 7.84 -6.09 13.37
CA ALA A 182 6.49 -5.54 13.43
C ALA A 182 5.42 -6.61 13.10
N ARG A 183 5.62 -7.37 12.01
CA ARG A 183 4.76 -8.49 11.60
C ARG A 183 4.62 -9.53 12.71
N GLU A 184 5.70 -9.90 13.38
CA GLU A 184 5.70 -10.88 14.48
C GLU A 184 4.91 -10.39 15.69
N GLN A 185 5.04 -9.11 16.06
CA GLN A 185 4.23 -8.50 17.12
C GLN A 185 2.73 -8.53 16.78
N ILE A 186 2.39 -8.21 15.53
CA ILE A 186 1.01 -8.24 15.04
C ILE A 186 0.48 -9.68 15.02
N ALA A 187 1.24 -10.63 14.50
CA ALA A 187 0.86 -12.05 14.49
C ALA A 187 0.65 -12.60 15.91
N ALA A 188 1.49 -12.19 16.87
CA ALA A 188 1.32 -12.56 18.28
C ALA A 188 0.04 -11.96 18.88
N HIS A 189 -0.33 -10.73 18.51
CA HIS A 189 -1.57 -10.09 18.93
C HIS A 189 -2.81 -10.78 18.34
N LEU A 190 -2.78 -11.12 17.05
CA LEU A 190 -3.90 -11.76 16.34
C LEU A 190 -4.02 -13.27 16.62
N GLY A 191 -2.96 -13.90 17.10
CA GLY A 191 -2.94 -15.33 17.43
C GLY A 191 -2.78 -16.27 16.23
N HIS A 192 -2.46 -15.73 15.04
CA HIS A 192 -2.18 -16.52 13.83
C HIS A 192 -1.09 -15.87 12.97
N PRO A 193 -0.49 -16.59 12.00
CA PRO A 193 0.51 -16.02 11.10
C PRO A 193 -0.06 -14.91 10.22
N VAL A 194 0.73 -13.84 10.02
CA VAL A 194 0.40 -12.69 9.17
C VAL A 194 1.43 -12.60 8.05
N LYS A 195 0.96 -12.34 6.82
CA LYS A 195 1.80 -12.11 5.63
C LYS A 195 2.40 -10.70 5.68
N LEU A 196 3.63 -10.55 5.17
CA LEU A 196 4.28 -9.26 4.98
C LEU A 196 4.48 -9.03 3.48
N GLU A 197 3.91 -7.93 2.99
CA GLU A 197 4.04 -7.48 1.61
C GLU A 197 4.94 -6.25 1.53
N ILE A 198 5.63 -6.12 0.40
CA ILE A 198 6.45 -4.98 0.04
C ILE A 198 6.15 -4.65 -1.42
N GLU A 199 6.00 -3.36 -1.74
CA GLU A 199 5.59 -2.87 -3.06
C GLU A 199 6.69 -1.99 -3.69
N PRO A 200 7.84 -2.59 -4.02
CA PRO A 200 8.99 -1.85 -4.50
C PRO A 200 8.87 -1.54 -6.00
N GLY A 201 8.75 -0.26 -6.35
CA GLY A 201 8.78 0.21 -7.74
C GLY A 201 10.20 0.52 -8.22
N ALA A 202 10.74 1.66 -7.81
CA ALA A 202 12.02 2.19 -8.31
C ALA A 202 13.22 1.27 -8.07
N SER A 203 13.25 0.54 -6.95
CA SER A 203 14.37 -0.35 -6.62
C SER A 203 14.45 -1.62 -7.46
N TRP A 204 13.37 -2.01 -8.14
CA TRP A 204 13.36 -3.19 -9.02
C TRP A 204 13.68 -2.84 -10.47
N TRP A 205 13.56 -1.55 -10.84
CA TRP A 205 13.89 -1.03 -12.17
C TRP A 205 15.02 0.02 -12.18
N PRO A 206 16.16 -0.21 -11.52
CA PRO A 206 17.18 0.84 -11.37
C PRO A 206 17.91 1.20 -12.68
N SER A 207 17.98 0.31 -13.69
CA SER A 207 18.86 0.52 -14.86
C SER A 207 18.67 -0.45 -16.05
N PRO A 208 17.61 -0.32 -16.88
CA PRO A 208 17.74 -0.71 -18.28
C PRO A 208 17.45 0.42 -19.28
N ALA A 209 16.94 1.56 -18.82
CA ALA A 209 16.50 2.65 -19.69
C ALA A 209 17.43 3.87 -19.58
N CYS A 210 18.22 4.12 -20.62
CA CYS A 210 18.92 5.38 -20.80
C CYS A 210 18.19 6.24 -21.84
N TRP A 211 18.08 7.54 -21.59
CA TRP A 211 17.56 8.49 -22.56
C TRP A 211 18.71 8.98 -23.46
N CYS A 212 18.82 8.42 -24.67
CA CYS A 212 19.76 8.91 -25.67
C CYS A 212 19.18 10.13 -26.41
N ARG A 213 19.82 11.29 -26.28
CA ARG A 213 19.53 12.49 -27.08
C ARG A 213 20.67 12.71 -28.09
N ARG A 214 20.33 12.98 -29.35
CA ARG A 214 21.31 13.53 -30.31
C ARG A 214 21.59 14.99 -29.95
N CYS A 215 22.87 15.34 -29.81
CA CYS A 215 23.29 16.73 -29.81
C CYS A 215 23.09 17.32 -31.21
N ALA A 216 22.40 18.44 -31.32
CA ALA A 216 22.46 19.25 -32.53
C ALA A 216 23.87 19.86 -32.61
N ALA A 217 24.59 19.58 -33.70
CA ALA A 217 25.88 20.17 -34.00
C ALA A 217 25.74 21.58 -34.55
#